data_AF-A0A3B9YI43-F1
#
_entry.id   AF-A0A3B9YI43-F1
#
_cell.length_a   1.000
_cell.length_b   1.000
_cell.length_c   1.000
_cell.angle_alpha   90.00
_cell.angle_beta   90.00
_cell.angle_gamma   90.00
#
_symmetry.space_group_name_H-M   'P 1'
#
loop_
_entity.id
_entity.type
_entity.pdbx_description
1 polymer ?
#
loop_
_entity_poly.entity_id
_entity_poly.type
_entity_poly.pdbx_seq_one_letter_code
_entity_poly.pdbx_strand_id
1 'polypeptide(L)'
;MRYWLYCDDRLVGPCEREEIPAIEGFDADTLVCPEEQPGAYPRQWRRAAQIPDLSIFLLPAQAAAPHQGWGPLLPPEPTLSDVAEVNSLQEKVRLLANAVHLLRDQMNEEKARAAELKDDLERKGQALRETQLKLSQAEERLRGLDPLRAETSTLQEDLHAVQARLAELDALKTRLDEHAGRIEDLHLACGRFEKGEDRLIHLEKGFLKAREEAAAALSKAVGQLLSEIMAISTSRAPVVVVQAPGQVPGQAAPAAPPPAAPAPKAETGEFGLDTVDLFGEEGGKPGDLL
;
A
#
# COMPACT_ATOMS: atom_id res chain seq x y z
N MET A 1 61.71 -11.88 22.11
CA MET A 1 60.42 -11.72 22.81
C MET A 1 60.37 -10.31 23.34
N ARG A 2 59.28 -9.58 23.12
CA ARG A 2 59.10 -8.22 23.64
C ARG A 2 58.21 -8.26 24.88
N TYR A 3 58.45 -7.33 25.79
CA TYR A 3 57.75 -7.27 27.06
C TYR A 3 57.17 -5.87 27.30
N TRP A 4 56.01 -5.83 27.94
CA TRP A 4 55.41 -4.60 28.48
C TRP A 4 55.64 -4.61 29.99
N LEU A 5 56.15 -3.51 30.55
CA LEU A 5 56.43 -3.35 31.96
C LEU A 5 55.48 -2.30 32.57
N TYR A 6 55.11 -2.51 33.82
CA TYR A 6 54.39 -1.53 34.63
C TYR A 6 55.27 -1.16 35.83
N CYS A 7 55.97 -0.02 35.72
CA CYS A 7 56.86 0.53 36.75
C CYS A 7 56.42 1.96 37.08
N ASP A 8 56.46 2.34 38.36
CA ASP A 8 56.16 3.71 38.82
C ASP A 8 54.85 4.29 38.26
N ASP A 9 53.79 3.47 38.26
CA ASP A 9 52.47 3.79 37.69
C ASP A 9 52.48 4.18 36.20
N ARG A 10 53.52 3.79 35.47
CA ARG A 10 53.65 4.01 34.02
C ARG A 10 53.81 2.69 33.30
N LEU A 11 53.07 2.56 32.21
CA LEU A 11 53.20 1.47 31.25
C LEU A 11 54.36 1.80 30.30
N VAL A 12 55.43 1.02 30.36
CA VAL A 12 56.62 1.14 29.52
C VAL A 12 56.68 -0.07 28.60
N GLY A 13 56.65 0.14 27.27
CA GLY A 13 56.76 -0.96 26.32
C GLY A 13 56.32 -0.60 24.90
N PRO A 14 56.57 -1.49 23.93
CA PRO A 14 57.23 -2.79 24.06
C PRO A 14 58.76 -2.69 24.09
N CYS A 15 59.41 -3.31 25.09
CA CYS A 15 60.86 -3.32 25.27
C CYS A 15 61.46 -4.70 24.97
N GLU A 16 62.70 -4.73 24.46
CA GLU A 16 63.44 -5.98 24.28
C GLU A 16 64.08 -6.47 25.59
N ARG A 17 64.42 -7.76 25.65
CA ARG A 17 64.93 -8.41 26.88
C ARG A 17 66.16 -7.68 27.43
N GLU A 18 67.03 -7.23 26.54
CA GLU A 18 68.29 -6.58 26.82
C GLU A 18 68.13 -5.13 27.29
N GLU A 19 66.99 -4.49 26.98
CA GLU A 19 66.70 -3.09 27.33
C GLU A 19 66.06 -2.96 28.73
N ILE A 20 65.40 -4.02 29.20
CA ILE A 20 64.72 -4.07 30.51
C ILE A 20 65.63 -3.69 31.70
N PRO A 21 66.87 -4.22 31.84
CA PRO A 21 67.73 -3.86 32.97
C PRO A 21 68.25 -2.41 32.91
N ALA A 22 68.15 -1.74 31.76
CA ALA A 22 68.52 -0.33 31.62
C ALA A 22 67.41 0.63 32.08
N ILE A 23 66.20 0.13 32.36
CA ILE A 23 65.07 0.92 32.83
C ILE A 23 65.23 1.17 34.33
N GLU A 24 65.33 2.44 34.73
CA GLU A 24 65.33 2.85 36.13
C GLU A 24 64.03 2.39 36.81
N GLY A 25 64.14 1.77 37.99
CA GLY A 25 62.97 1.27 38.74
C GLY A 25 62.54 -0.17 38.40
N PHE A 26 63.30 -0.89 37.58
CA PHE A 26 63.07 -2.33 37.36
C PHE A 26 63.51 -3.17 38.58
N ASP A 27 62.57 -3.90 39.17
CA ASP A 27 62.78 -4.78 40.34
C ASP A 27 62.07 -6.14 40.14
N ALA A 28 62.34 -7.11 41.03
CA ALA A 28 61.76 -8.44 41.07
C ALA A 28 60.22 -8.43 41.13
N ASP A 29 59.66 -7.40 41.77
CA ASP A 29 58.22 -7.21 41.93
C ASP A 29 57.55 -6.45 40.77
N THR A 30 58.33 -5.91 39.83
CA THR A 30 57.79 -5.25 38.63
C THR A 30 56.87 -6.18 37.85
N LEU A 31 55.68 -5.69 37.47
CA LEU A 31 54.73 -6.44 36.67
C LEU A 31 55.12 -6.39 35.19
N VAL A 32 55.25 -7.55 34.59
CA VAL A 32 55.65 -7.74 33.20
C VAL A 32 54.59 -8.57 32.47
N CYS A 33 54.22 -8.12 31.27
CA CYS A 33 53.36 -8.85 30.34
C CYS A 33 54.17 -9.20 29.07
N PRO A 34 54.41 -10.50 28.78
CA PRO A 34 55.00 -10.89 27.51
C PRO A 34 54.05 -10.55 26.37
N GLU A 35 54.59 -10.05 25.27
CA GLU A 35 53.83 -9.85 24.02
C GLU A 35 53.59 -11.22 23.37
N GLU A 36 52.54 -11.92 23.79
CA GLU A 36 52.14 -13.17 23.17
C GLU A 36 51.49 -12.94 21.80
N GLN A 37 51.61 -13.94 20.93
CA GLN A 37 50.97 -13.94 19.61
C GLN A 37 49.45 -13.75 19.74
N PRO A 38 48.83 -12.99 18.82
CA PRO A 38 47.41 -12.67 18.87
C PRO A 38 46.56 -13.96 18.86
N GLY A 39 45.88 -14.24 19.97
CA GLY A 39 45.00 -15.41 20.12
C GLY A 39 45.02 -16.05 21.50
N ALA A 40 46.00 -15.75 22.35
CA ALA A 40 46.03 -16.24 23.72
C ALA A 40 45.21 -15.33 24.67
N TYR A 41 44.48 -16.00 25.57
CA TYR A 41 43.65 -15.52 26.69
C TYR A 41 44.26 -14.33 27.49
N PRO A 42 43.47 -13.61 28.33
CA PRO A 42 43.80 -12.27 28.82
C PRO A 42 45.24 -12.14 29.33
N ARG A 43 45.92 -11.10 28.84
CA ARG A 43 47.29 -10.68 29.18
C ARG A 43 47.60 -10.90 30.66
N GLN A 44 48.27 -12.01 30.97
CA GLN A 44 48.65 -12.34 32.34
C GLN A 44 49.87 -11.50 32.73
N TRP A 45 49.62 -10.46 33.52
CA TRP A 45 50.66 -9.72 34.22
C TRP A 45 51.31 -10.63 35.26
N ARG A 46 52.62 -10.86 35.15
CA ARG A 46 53.41 -11.66 36.09
C ARG A 46 54.54 -10.82 36.67
N ARG A 47 55.00 -11.15 37.88
CA ARG A 47 56.17 -10.49 38.46
C ARG A 47 57.42 -10.87 37.66
N ALA A 48 58.35 -9.93 37.49
CA ALA A 48 59.59 -10.14 36.75
C ALA A 48 60.40 -11.35 37.27
N ALA A 49 60.38 -11.58 38.58
CA ALA A 49 61.04 -12.74 39.20
C ALA A 49 60.46 -14.11 38.79
N GLN A 50 59.21 -14.15 38.33
CA GLN A 50 58.55 -15.39 37.90
C GLN A 50 58.85 -15.74 36.43
N ILE A 51 59.47 -14.83 35.67
CA ILE A 51 59.82 -15.04 34.27
C ILE A 51 61.30 -15.46 34.22
N PRO A 52 61.62 -16.72 33.85
CA PRO A 52 63.00 -17.24 33.86
C PRO A 52 63.97 -16.39 33.04
N ASP A 53 63.48 -15.79 31.95
CA ASP A 53 64.30 -14.99 31.04
C ASP A 53 64.75 -13.66 31.66
N LEU A 54 63.95 -13.11 32.59
CA LEU A 54 64.17 -11.85 33.28
C LEU A 54 64.79 -12.03 34.66
N SER A 55 64.54 -13.18 35.31
CA SER A 55 65.13 -13.48 36.62
C SER A 55 66.65 -13.47 36.59
N ILE A 56 67.29 -13.77 35.45
CA ILE A 56 68.75 -13.73 35.28
C ILE A 56 69.33 -12.33 35.54
N PHE A 57 68.60 -11.27 35.20
CA PHE A 57 69.05 -9.88 35.42
C PHE A 57 68.74 -9.38 36.85
N LEU A 58 67.84 -10.06 37.56
CA LEU A 58 67.44 -9.76 38.93
C LEU A 58 68.33 -10.43 39.99
N LEU A 59 69.44 -11.07 39.58
CA LEU A 59 70.48 -11.55 40.49
C LEU A 59 71.65 -10.56 40.60
N PRO A 60 71.54 -9.38 41.24
CA PRO A 60 72.72 -8.64 41.64
C PRO A 60 73.24 -9.20 42.98
N ALA A 61 74.47 -9.70 42.95
CA ALA A 61 75.44 -9.73 44.05
C ALA A 61 75.21 -10.57 45.34
N GLN A 62 74.06 -11.21 45.59
CA GLN A 62 73.94 -12.09 46.79
C GLN A 62 74.73 -13.41 46.69
N ALA A 63 75.18 -13.79 45.50
CA ALA A 63 76.05 -14.97 45.32
C ALA A 63 77.52 -14.77 45.78
N ALA A 64 77.87 -13.59 46.32
CA ALA A 64 79.21 -13.29 46.83
C ALA A 64 79.33 -13.42 48.37
N ALA A 65 78.41 -14.11 49.04
CA ALA A 65 78.61 -14.53 50.43
C ALA A 65 79.34 -15.89 50.46
N PRO A 66 80.56 -15.97 51.01
CA PRO A 66 81.28 -17.24 51.12
C PRO A 66 80.56 -18.12 52.15
N HIS A 67 79.95 -19.20 51.67
CA HIS A 67 79.51 -20.32 52.50
C HIS A 67 80.75 -21.00 53.13
N GLN A 68 81.19 -20.49 54.28
CA GLN A 68 82.01 -21.26 55.19
C GLN A 68 81.15 -22.35 55.84
N GLY A 69 81.65 -23.58 55.82
CA GLY A 69 81.29 -24.57 56.83
C GLY A 69 80.40 -25.71 56.37
N TRP A 70 80.92 -26.55 55.48
CA TRP A 70 80.58 -27.97 55.49
C TRP A 70 81.17 -28.58 56.78
N GLY A 71 80.39 -28.55 57.86
CA GLY A 71 80.64 -29.23 59.13
C GLY A 71 79.73 -30.45 59.30
N PRO A 72 80.11 -31.44 60.12
CA PRO A 72 79.73 -32.83 59.95
C PRO A 72 78.29 -33.17 60.37
N LEU A 73 77.61 -33.74 59.39
CA LEU A 73 76.40 -34.58 59.34
C LEU A 73 76.07 -35.44 60.58
N LEU A 74 75.55 -34.83 61.65
CA LEU A 74 74.56 -35.49 62.50
C LEU A 74 73.55 -34.44 62.97
N PRO A 75 72.25 -34.62 62.69
CA PRO A 75 71.23 -33.69 63.18
C PRO A 75 71.27 -33.68 64.72
N PRO A 76 71.14 -32.49 65.36
CA PRO A 76 71.08 -32.40 66.82
C PRO A 76 69.97 -33.31 67.34
N GLU A 77 70.21 -33.95 68.50
CA GLU A 77 69.19 -34.78 69.15
C GLU A 77 67.92 -33.96 69.38
N PRO A 78 66.74 -34.52 69.08
CA PRO A 78 65.48 -33.79 69.19
C PRO A 78 65.27 -33.36 70.65
N THR A 79 65.25 -32.05 70.85
CA THR A 79 64.90 -31.46 72.12
C THR A 79 63.38 -31.52 72.33
N LEU A 80 62.90 -31.45 73.58
CA LEU A 80 61.46 -31.42 73.88
C LEU A 80 60.72 -30.26 73.18
N SER A 81 61.42 -29.20 72.79
CA SER A 81 60.89 -28.11 71.96
C SER A 81 60.45 -28.59 70.58
N ASP A 82 61.23 -29.49 69.97
CA ASP A 82 60.95 -30.03 68.64
C ASP A 82 59.66 -30.87 68.63
N VAL A 83 59.35 -31.55 69.74
CA VAL A 83 58.10 -32.32 69.89
C VAL A 83 56.88 -31.39 69.95
N ALA A 84 57.00 -30.24 70.64
CA ALA A 84 55.93 -29.25 70.69
C ALA A 84 55.69 -28.61 69.31
N GLU A 85 56.75 -28.32 68.56
CA GLU A 85 56.66 -27.83 67.18
C GLU A 85 56.03 -28.87 66.24
N VAL A 86 56.39 -30.14 66.37
CA VAL A 86 55.77 -31.24 65.61
C VAL A 86 54.27 -31.32 65.90
N ASN A 87 53.84 -31.17 67.16
CA ASN A 87 52.41 -31.16 67.47
C ASN A 87 51.69 -29.93 66.87
N SER A 88 52.32 -28.74 66.92
CA SER A 88 51.77 -27.53 66.28
C SER A 88 51.66 -27.69 64.75
N LEU A 89 52.66 -28.29 64.11
CA LEU A 89 52.63 -28.61 62.68
C LEU A 89 51.54 -29.63 62.38
N GLN A 90 51.37 -30.65 63.22
CA GLN A 90 50.31 -31.65 63.06
C GLN A 90 48.92 -31.01 63.13
N GLU A 91 48.68 -30.06 64.03
CA GLU A 91 47.44 -29.29 64.10
C GLU A 91 47.23 -28.42 62.85
N LYS A 92 48.28 -27.73 62.37
CA LYS A 92 48.21 -26.96 61.12
C LYS A 92 47.93 -27.84 59.91
N VAL A 93 48.52 -29.04 59.83
CA VAL A 93 48.24 -30.03 58.77
C VAL A 93 46.78 -30.49 58.84
N ARG A 94 46.22 -30.71 60.05
CA ARG A 94 44.79 -31.02 60.20
C ARG A 94 43.89 -29.87 59.74
N LEU A 95 44.22 -28.63 60.09
CA LEU A 95 43.47 -27.45 59.64
C LEU A 95 43.53 -27.27 58.12
N LEU A 96 44.72 -27.45 57.53
CA LEU A 96 44.92 -27.40 56.08
C LEU A 96 44.16 -28.53 55.37
N ALA A 97 44.17 -29.75 55.91
CA ALA A 97 43.42 -30.88 55.36
C ALA A 97 41.91 -30.57 55.36
N ASN A 98 41.38 -30.05 56.47
CA ASN A 98 39.98 -29.63 56.57
C ASN A 98 39.64 -28.52 55.58
N ALA A 99 40.52 -27.52 55.42
CA ALA A 99 40.34 -26.44 54.45
C ALA A 99 40.35 -26.97 53.00
N VAL A 100 41.24 -27.91 52.66
CA VAL A 100 41.27 -28.55 51.34
C VAL A 100 40.00 -29.36 51.07
N HIS A 101 39.48 -30.07 52.08
CA HIS A 101 38.19 -30.76 51.96
C HIS A 101 37.05 -29.78 51.70
N LEU A 102 36.95 -28.70 52.48
CA LEU A 102 35.92 -27.67 52.28
C LEU A 102 36.00 -27.03 50.89
N LEU A 103 37.20 -26.66 50.43
CA LEU A 103 37.40 -26.09 49.10
C LEU A 103 37.05 -27.09 47.98
N ARG A 104 37.34 -28.38 48.18
CA ARG A 104 36.97 -29.43 47.24
C ARG A 104 35.45 -29.58 47.16
N ASP A 105 34.76 -29.54 48.30
CA ASP A 105 33.30 -29.64 48.34
C ASP A 105 32.65 -28.43 47.68
N GLN A 106 33.13 -27.20 47.97
CA GLN A 106 32.71 -25.98 47.28
C GLN A 106 32.94 -26.06 45.76
N MET A 107 34.11 -26.54 45.32
CA MET A 107 34.39 -26.72 43.90
C MET A 107 33.46 -27.75 43.25
N ASN A 108 33.04 -28.78 43.98
CA ASN A 108 32.09 -29.76 43.47
C ASN A 108 30.67 -29.19 43.40
N GLU A 109 30.25 -28.40 44.39
CA GLU A 109 28.98 -27.66 44.37
C GLU A 109 28.92 -26.67 43.21
N GLU A 110 29.96 -25.86 43.00
CA GLU A 110 30.03 -24.91 41.87
C GLU A 110 30.03 -25.64 40.52
N LYS A 111 30.70 -26.79 40.41
CA LYS A 111 30.62 -27.64 39.21
C LYS A 111 29.21 -28.17 38.97
N ALA A 112 28.50 -28.57 40.01
CA ALA A 112 27.11 -29.02 39.91
C ALA A 112 26.20 -27.87 39.46
N ARG A 113 26.33 -26.68 40.06
CA ARG A 113 25.60 -25.47 39.64
C ARG A 113 25.89 -25.08 38.19
N ALA A 114 27.15 -25.16 37.77
CA ALA A 114 27.53 -24.87 36.39
C ALA A 114 26.92 -25.88 35.40
N ALA A 115 26.83 -27.16 35.78
CA ALA A 115 26.16 -28.18 34.98
C ALA A 115 24.64 -27.92 34.88
N GLU A 116 23.98 -27.59 35.99
CA GLU A 116 22.55 -27.24 36.00
C GLU A 116 22.25 -26.01 35.13
N LEU A 117 23.04 -24.95 35.25
CA LEU A 117 22.88 -23.74 34.43
C LEU A 117 23.10 -24.03 32.94
N LYS A 118 24.02 -24.94 32.61
CA LYS A 118 24.25 -25.35 31.23
C LYS A 118 23.04 -26.11 30.67
N ASP A 119 22.52 -27.08 31.41
CA ASP A 119 21.32 -27.83 31.02
C ASP A 119 20.11 -26.90 30.83
N ASP A 120 19.94 -25.92 31.72
CA ASP A 120 18.88 -24.92 31.60
C ASP A 120 19.05 -24.01 30.38
N LEU A 121 20.28 -23.61 30.05
CA LEU A 121 20.57 -22.83 28.84
C LEU A 121 20.27 -23.66 27.59
N GLU A 122 20.62 -24.94 27.58
CA GLU A 122 20.31 -25.86 26.48
C GLU A 122 18.79 -26.05 26.31
N ARG A 123 18.04 -26.25 27.41
CA ARG A 123 16.57 -26.34 27.40
C ARG A 123 15.93 -25.05 26.86
N LYS A 124 16.37 -23.88 27.33
CA LYS A 124 15.89 -22.58 26.83
C LYS A 124 16.23 -22.39 25.35
N GLY A 125 17.43 -22.82 24.91
CA GLY A 125 17.84 -22.78 23.51
C GLY A 125 17.03 -23.72 22.61
N GLN A 126 16.55 -24.85 23.12
CA GLN A 126 15.61 -25.72 22.40
C GLN A 126 14.22 -25.08 22.30
N ALA A 127 13.69 -24.54 23.40
CA ALA A 127 12.40 -23.85 23.42
C ALA A 127 12.38 -22.64 22.46
N LEU A 128 13.46 -21.85 22.41
CA LEU A 128 13.58 -20.72 21.49
C LEU A 128 13.60 -21.14 20.02
N ARG A 129 14.24 -22.27 19.68
CA ARG A 129 14.19 -22.82 18.32
C ARG A 129 12.80 -23.32 17.95
N GLU A 130 12.09 -23.93 18.90
CA GLU A 130 10.71 -24.37 18.67
C GLU A 130 9.76 -23.19 18.44
N THR A 131 9.87 -22.12 19.23
CA THR A 131 9.06 -20.91 19.03
C THR A 131 9.41 -20.20 17.73
N GLN A 132 10.69 -20.15 17.34
CA GLN A 132 11.12 -19.61 16.06
C GLN A 132 10.57 -20.41 14.88
N LEU A 133 10.53 -21.75 14.97
CA LEU A 133 9.90 -22.59 13.96
C LEU A 133 8.40 -22.30 13.86
N LYS A 134 7.69 -22.22 14.99
CA LYS A 134 6.25 -21.88 15.01
C LYS A 134 5.98 -20.49 14.45
N LEU A 135 6.85 -19.52 14.73
CA LEU A 135 6.77 -18.17 14.16
C LEU A 135 6.91 -18.21 12.63
N SER A 136 7.92 -18.91 12.11
CA SER A 136 8.11 -19.05 10.66
C SER A 136 6.93 -19.75 9.96
N GLN A 137 6.33 -20.76 10.60
CA GLN A 137 5.13 -21.42 10.09
C GLN A 137 3.90 -20.49 10.10
N ALA A 138 3.77 -19.64 11.12
CA ALA A 138 2.70 -18.65 11.18
C ALA A 138 2.88 -17.56 10.12
N GLU A 139 4.11 -17.10 9.89
CA GLU A 139 4.46 -16.17 8.82
C GLU A 139 4.15 -16.75 7.43
N GLU A 140 4.47 -18.03 7.20
CA GLU A 140 4.15 -18.72 5.94
C GLU A 140 2.63 -18.84 5.74
N ARG A 141 1.87 -19.15 6.80
CA ARG A 141 0.40 -19.16 6.75
C ARG A 141 -0.18 -17.77 6.44
N LEU A 142 0.39 -16.71 7.02
CA LEU A 142 -0.02 -15.34 6.74
C LEU A 142 0.25 -14.97 5.28
N ARG A 143 1.42 -15.33 4.74
CA ARG A 143 1.71 -15.16 3.30
C ARG A 143 0.74 -15.94 2.41
N GLY A 144 0.29 -17.11 2.85
CA GLY A 144 -0.75 -17.88 2.16
C GLY A 144 -2.12 -17.17 2.09
N LEU A 145 -2.38 -16.15 2.91
CA LEU A 145 -3.63 -15.37 2.87
C LEU A 145 -3.56 -14.18 1.91
N ASP A 146 -2.38 -13.75 1.47
CA ASP A 146 -2.21 -12.67 0.49
C ASP A 146 -2.95 -12.91 -0.85
N PRO A 147 -2.94 -14.12 -1.46
CA PRO A 147 -3.72 -14.35 -2.69
C PRO A 147 -5.24 -14.23 -2.44
N LEU A 148 -5.76 -14.69 -1.30
CA LEU A 148 -7.18 -14.53 -0.97
C LEU A 148 -7.56 -13.07 -0.78
N ARG A 149 -6.64 -12.25 -0.23
CA ARG A 149 -6.83 -10.80 -0.14
C ARG A 149 -6.87 -10.15 -1.52
N ALA A 150 -5.99 -10.58 -2.44
CA ALA A 150 -6.01 -10.11 -3.83
C ALA A 150 -7.32 -10.51 -4.53
N GLU A 151 -7.78 -11.76 -4.39
CA GLU A 151 -9.07 -12.22 -4.92
C GLU A 151 -10.25 -11.43 -4.34
N THR A 152 -10.21 -11.08 -3.05
CA THR A 152 -11.24 -10.25 -2.43
C THR A 152 -11.26 -8.84 -3.03
N SER A 153 -10.08 -8.27 -3.33
CA SER A 153 -9.97 -6.96 -4.00
C SER A 153 -10.52 -7.01 -5.41
N THR A 154 -10.19 -8.03 -6.20
CA THR A 154 -10.73 -8.18 -7.57
C THR A 154 -12.24 -8.37 -7.56
N LEU A 155 -12.77 -9.17 -6.62
CA LEU A 155 -14.22 -9.34 -6.47
C LEU A 155 -14.92 -8.04 -6.04
N GLN A 156 -14.27 -7.18 -5.26
CA GLN A 156 -14.78 -5.86 -4.91
C GLN A 156 -14.82 -4.93 -6.13
N GLU A 157 -13.79 -4.93 -6.96
CA GLU A 157 -13.74 -4.18 -8.22
C GLU A 157 -14.83 -4.66 -9.19
N ASP A 158 -14.99 -5.98 -9.35
CA ASP A 158 -16.04 -6.59 -10.17
C ASP A 158 -17.44 -6.20 -9.67
N LEU A 159 -17.66 -6.20 -8.34
CA LEU A 159 -18.91 -5.79 -7.73
C LEU A 159 -19.22 -4.31 -8.01
N HIS A 160 -18.22 -3.43 -7.93
CA HIS A 160 -18.37 -2.03 -8.31
C HIS A 160 -18.66 -1.85 -9.80
N ALA A 161 -18.01 -2.63 -10.68
CA ALA A 161 -18.31 -2.62 -12.11
C ALA A 161 -19.74 -3.08 -12.42
N VAL A 162 -20.24 -4.11 -11.72
CA VAL A 162 -21.63 -4.56 -11.86
C VAL A 162 -22.61 -3.51 -11.35
N GLN A 163 -22.31 -2.84 -10.23
CA GLN A 163 -23.13 -1.73 -9.72
C GLN A 163 -23.21 -0.57 -10.72
N ALA A 164 -22.09 -0.21 -11.36
CA ALA A 164 -22.07 0.82 -12.40
C ALA A 164 -22.95 0.43 -13.60
N ARG A 165 -22.86 -0.82 -14.07
CA ARG A 165 -23.73 -1.33 -15.15
C ARG A 165 -25.21 -1.35 -14.78
N LEU A 166 -25.55 -1.66 -13.53
CA LEU A 166 -26.94 -1.60 -13.06
C LEU A 166 -27.46 -0.15 -13.09
N ALA A 167 -26.65 0.82 -12.66
CA ALA A 167 -27.02 2.23 -12.74
C ALA A 167 -27.22 2.71 -14.20
N GLU A 168 -26.40 2.23 -15.13
CA GLU A 168 -26.59 2.48 -16.57
C GLU A 168 -27.89 1.87 -17.10
N LEU A 169 -28.21 0.63 -16.71
CA LEU A 169 -29.47 -0.03 -17.09
C LEU A 169 -30.69 0.71 -16.53
N ASP A 170 -30.63 1.19 -15.28
CA ASP A 170 -31.69 2.00 -14.69
C ASP A 170 -31.86 3.34 -15.44
N ALA A 171 -30.77 3.97 -15.87
CA ALA A 171 -30.82 5.19 -16.69
C ALA A 171 -31.38 4.94 -18.11
N LEU A 172 -31.09 3.77 -18.71
CA LEU A 172 -31.69 3.39 -19.99
C LEU A 172 -33.18 3.09 -19.83
N LYS A 173 -33.57 2.48 -18.72
CA LYS A 173 -34.98 2.20 -18.40
C LYS A 173 -35.78 3.50 -18.23
N THR A 174 -35.28 4.48 -17.50
CA THR A 174 -35.96 5.77 -17.35
C THR A 174 -36.12 6.49 -18.69
N ARG A 175 -35.10 6.44 -19.58
CA ARG A 175 -35.23 6.97 -20.95
C ARG A 175 -36.28 6.23 -21.78
N LEU A 176 -36.38 4.91 -21.64
CA LEU A 176 -37.40 4.13 -22.34
C LEU A 176 -38.80 4.51 -21.85
N ASP A 177 -38.98 4.68 -20.54
CA ASP A 177 -40.25 5.13 -19.94
C ASP A 177 -40.61 6.55 -20.40
N GLU A 178 -39.64 7.46 -20.52
CA GLU A 178 -39.86 8.79 -21.12
C GLU A 178 -40.30 8.71 -22.58
N HIS A 179 -39.66 7.87 -23.39
CA HIS A 179 -40.06 7.67 -24.79
C HIS A 179 -41.44 7.04 -24.90
N ALA A 180 -41.78 6.08 -24.05
CA ALA A 180 -43.11 5.50 -23.98
C ALA A 180 -44.17 6.57 -23.67
N GLY A 181 -43.91 7.44 -22.69
CA GLY A 181 -44.78 8.58 -22.37
C GLY A 181 -44.97 9.53 -23.56
N ARG A 182 -43.89 9.85 -24.30
CA ARG A 182 -43.98 10.68 -25.52
C ARG A 182 -44.82 10.02 -26.62
N ILE A 183 -44.72 8.70 -26.77
CA ILE A 183 -45.53 7.95 -27.74
C ILE A 183 -47.02 8.02 -27.35
N GLU A 184 -47.35 7.86 -26.06
CA GLU A 184 -48.72 8.02 -25.58
C GLU A 184 -49.27 9.43 -25.82
N ASP A 185 -48.47 10.46 -25.54
CA ASP A 185 -48.83 11.86 -25.80
C ASP A 185 -49.10 12.13 -27.29
N LEU A 186 -48.25 11.59 -28.18
CA LEU A 186 -48.44 11.67 -29.63
C LEU A 186 -49.68 10.91 -30.09
N HIS A 187 -49.97 9.74 -29.50
CA HIS A 187 -51.18 8.99 -29.80
C HIS A 187 -52.43 9.77 -29.40
N LEU A 188 -52.43 10.40 -28.22
CA LEU A 188 -53.49 11.30 -27.77
C LEU A 188 -53.64 12.53 -28.69
N ALA A 189 -52.52 13.07 -29.21
CA ALA A 189 -52.55 14.17 -30.17
C ALA A 189 -53.17 13.75 -31.51
N CYS A 190 -52.77 12.60 -32.05
CA CYS A 190 -53.34 12.04 -33.27
C CYS A 190 -54.85 11.82 -33.12
N GLY A 191 -55.30 11.25 -32.01
CA GLY A 191 -56.73 11.07 -31.72
C GLY A 191 -57.51 12.39 -31.59
N ARG A 192 -56.86 13.51 -31.25
CA ARG A 192 -57.49 14.85 -31.32
C ARG A 192 -57.60 15.35 -32.76
N PHE A 193 -56.59 15.10 -33.59
CA PHE A 193 -56.61 15.46 -35.01
C PHE A 193 -57.68 14.67 -35.77
N GLU A 194 -57.79 13.36 -35.54
CA GLU A 194 -58.85 12.51 -36.12
C GLU A 194 -60.25 13.04 -35.79
N LYS A 195 -60.51 13.34 -34.51
CA LYS A 195 -61.78 13.97 -34.09
C LYS A 195 -61.99 15.35 -34.72
N GLY A 196 -60.92 16.09 -34.98
CA GLY A 196 -60.97 17.38 -35.67
C GLY A 196 -61.35 17.21 -37.15
N GLU A 197 -60.77 16.22 -37.81
CA GLU A 197 -61.08 15.84 -39.18
C GLU A 197 -62.53 15.38 -39.32
N ASP A 198 -63.02 14.52 -38.44
CA ASP A 198 -64.43 14.10 -38.41
C ASP A 198 -65.40 15.29 -38.29
N ARG A 199 -65.05 16.28 -37.48
CA ARG A 199 -65.84 17.53 -37.34
C ARG A 199 -65.82 18.35 -38.62
N LEU A 200 -64.66 18.47 -39.28
CA LEU A 200 -64.55 19.18 -40.56
C LEU A 200 -65.35 18.48 -41.66
N ILE A 201 -65.27 17.16 -41.76
CA ILE A 201 -66.08 16.35 -42.68
C ILE A 201 -67.58 16.55 -42.40
N HIS A 202 -67.99 16.55 -41.12
CA HIS A 202 -69.38 16.80 -40.76
C HIS A 202 -69.84 18.22 -41.13
N LEU A 203 -69.01 19.24 -40.89
CA LEU A 203 -69.29 20.62 -41.28
C LEU A 203 -69.41 20.75 -42.80
N GLU A 204 -68.50 20.17 -43.56
CA GLU A 204 -68.52 20.19 -45.03
C GLU A 204 -69.78 19.52 -45.58
N LYS A 205 -70.14 18.34 -45.07
CA LYS A 205 -71.43 17.70 -45.39
C LYS A 205 -72.63 18.59 -45.07
N GLY A 206 -72.57 19.31 -43.94
CA GLY A 206 -73.58 20.30 -43.55
C GLY A 206 -73.70 21.46 -44.54
N PHE A 207 -72.56 22.03 -44.97
CA PHE A 207 -72.51 23.10 -45.98
C PHE A 207 -73.02 22.63 -47.33
N LEU A 208 -72.64 21.43 -47.77
CA LEU A 208 -73.13 20.83 -49.02
C LEU A 208 -74.66 20.68 -48.99
N LYS A 209 -75.21 20.15 -47.90
CA LYS A 209 -76.66 20.03 -47.71
C LYS A 209 -77.35 21.40 -47.71
N ALA A 210 -76.84 22.38 -46.97
CA ALA A 210 -77.38 23.74 -46.95
C ALA A 210 -77.33 24.39 -48.35
N ARG A 211 -76.27 24.13 -49.13
CA ARG A 211 -76.13 24.59 -50.51
C ARG A 211 -77.15 23.93 -51.44
N GLU A 212 -77.39 22.63 -51.31
CA GLU A 212 -78.43 21.90 -52.06
C GLU A 212 -79.84 22.44 -51.74
N GLU A 213 -80.14 22.65 -50.46
CA GLU A 213 -81.41 23.24 -50.01
C GLU A 213 -81.60 24.66 -50.56
N ALA A 214 -80.56 25.50 -50.51
CA ALA A 214 -80.58 26.84 -51.08
C ALA A 214 -80.76 26.81 -52.61
N ALA A 215 -80.08 25.90 -53.31
CA ALA A 215 -80.23 25.71 -54.75
C ALA A 215 -81.64 25.24 -55.12
N ALA A 216 -82.22 24.32 -54.34
CA ALA A 216 -83.60 23.88 -54.52
C ALA A 216 -84.62 25.01 -54.26
N ALA A 217 -84.41 25.80 -53.21
CA ALA A 217 -85.23 26.98 -52.93
C ALA A 217 -85.14 28.02 -54.04
N LEU A 218 -83.94 28.28 -54.57
CA LEU A 218 -83.72 29.20 -55.67
C LEU A 218 -84.32 28.67 -56.98
N SER A 219 -84.19 27.38 -57.28
CA SER A 219 -84.86 26.73 -58.41
C SER A 219 -86.38 26.86 -58.32
N LYS A 220 -86.95 26.67 -57.13
CA LYS A 220 -88.38 26.86 -56.87
C LYS A 220 -88.80 28.32 -57.05
N ALA A 221 -88.04 29.28 -56.52
CA ALA A 221 -88.32 30.71 -56.67
C ALA A 221 -88.22 31.17 -58.14
N VAL A 222 -87.21 30.70 -58.88
CA VAL A 222 -87.08 30.95 -60.33
C VAL A 222 -88.24 30.33 -61.09
N GLY A 223 -88.66 29.10 -60.75
CA GLY A 223 -89.84 28.45 -61.33
C GLY A 223 -91.13 29.24 -61.08
N GLN A 224 -91.31 29.77 -59.87
CA GLN A 224 -92.42 30.66 -59.51
C GLN A 224 -92.39 31.95 -60.32
N LEU A 225 -91.25 32.64 -60.38
CA LEU A 225 -91.08 33.85 -61.19
C LEU A 225 -91.35 33.59 -62.68
N LEU A 226 -90.83 32.51 -63.24
CA LEU A 226 -91.12 32.13 -64.63
C LEU A 226 -92.62 31.86 -64.83
N SER A 227 -93.29 31.21 -63.87
CA SER A 227 -94.74 30.99 -63.93
C SER A 227 -95.53 32.30 -63.85
N GLU A 228 -95.11 33.25 -63.01
CA GLU A 228 -95.71 34.59 -62.91
C GLU A 228 -95.47 35.40 -64.19
N ILE A 229 -94.25 35.38 -64.73
CA ILE A 229 -93.92 36.04 -66.01
C ILE A 229 -94.75 35.43 -67.14
N MET A 230 -94.91 34.10 -67.20
CA MET A 230 -95.77 33.42 -68.17
C MET A 230 -97.24 33.85 -68.01
N ALA A 231 -97.73 33.97 -66.77
CA ALA A 231 -99.07 34.48 -66.49
C ALA A 231 -99.26 35.94 -66.92
N ILE A 232 -98.25 36.79 -66.71
CA ILE A 232 -98.24 38.21 -67.14
C ILE A 232 -98.11 38.33 -68.65
N SER A 233 -97.34 37.46 -69.31
CA SER A 233 -97.11 37.51 -70.77
C SER A 233 -98.30 36.99 -71.59
N THR A 234 -99.24 36.23 -71.01
CA THR A 234 -100.57 36.01 -71.59
C THR A 234 -101.46 37.28 -71.64
N SER A 235 -101.02 38.41 -71.08
CA SER A 235 -101.80 39.65 -70.95
C SER A 235 -101.22 40.88 -71.69
N ARG A 236 -100.07 40.79 -72.38
CA ARG A 236 -99.50 42.00 -73.02
C ARG A 236 -98.73 41.77 -74.32
N ALA A 237 -99.05 42.64 -75.28
CA ALA A 237 -98.51 42.80 -76.64
C ALA A 237 -97.01 43.20 -76.67
N PRO A 238 -96.37 43.27 -77.87
CA PRO A 238 -94.98 42.88 -78.08
C PRO A 238 -93.92 43.96 -77.84
N VAL A 239 -92.72 43.47 -77.50
CA VAL A 239 -91.37 43.90 -77.92
C VAL A 239 -90.94 45.35 -77.66
N VAL A 240 -89.90 45.51 -76.83
CA VAL A 240 -88.87 46.54 -77.01
C VAL A 240 -87.48 45.93 -76.74
N VAL A 241 -86.69 45.89 -77.81
CA VAL A 241 -85.23 45.63 -77.83
C VAL A 241 -84.53 46.81 -77.14
N VAL A 242 -83.69 46.55 -76.12
CA VAL A 242 -82.77 47.55 -75.57
C VAL A 242 -81.36 46.97 -75.46
N GLN A 243 -80.44 47.77 -75.99
CA GLN A 243 -79.02 47.54 -76.23
C GLN A 243 -78.20 47.37 -74.94
N ALA A 244 -77.11 46.62 -75.10
CA ALA A 244 -75.94 46.65 -74.25
C ALA A 244 -75.36 48.07 -74.11
N PRO A 245 -74.81 48.40 -72.93
CA PRO A 245 -73.48 48.99 -72.90
C PRO A 245 -72.65 48.45 -71.73
N GLY A 246 -71.35 48.73 -71.74
CA GLY A 246 -70.63 48.90 -70.48
C GLY A 246 -69.42 48.01 -70.26
N GLN A 247 -68.52 48.03 -71.23
CA GLN A 247 -67.09 47.82 -71.04
C GLN A 247 -66.56 48.77 -69.95
N VAL A 248 -65.92 48.26 -68.89
CA VAL A 248 -65.07 49.05 -67.99
C VAL A 248 -63.79 48.25 -67.64
N PRO A 249 -62.60 48.88 -67.79
CA PRO A 249 -61.30 48.26 -67.62
C PRO A 249 -60.79 48.41 -66.17
N GLY A 250 -59.91 47.50 -65.74
CA GLY A 250 -59.23 47.68 -64.45
C GLY A 250 -58.53 46.44 -63.91
N GLN A 251 -57.70 45.78 -64.72
CA GLN A 251 -56.77 44.76 -64.24
C GLN A 251 -55.56 45.49 -63.61
N ALA A 252 -55.67 45.85 -62.34
CA ALA A 252 -54.53 46.30 -61.54
C ALA A 252 -53.78 45.06 -61.04
N ALA A 253 -52.54 44.93 -61.48
CA ALA A 253 -51.59 43.96 -60.97
C ALA A 253 -51.36 44.14 -59.46
N PRO A 254 -51.46 43.10 -58.63
CA PRO A 254 -50.81 43.12 -57.33
C PRO A 254 -49.30 42.93 -57.55
N ALA A 255 -48.56 43.77 -56.84
CA ALA A 255 -47.11 43.90 -56.86
C ALA A 255 -46.38 42.56 -56.65
N ALA A 256 -45.16 42.51 -57.20
CA ALA A 256 -44.17 41.52 -56.88
C ALA A 256 -44.00 41.35 -55.35
N PRO A 257 -43.82 40.11 -54.85
CA PRO A 257 -43.40 39.91 -53.47
C PRO A 257 -41.97 40.47 -53.26
N PRO A 258 -41.64 40.95 -52.04
CA PRO A 258 -40.27 41.32 -51.71
C PRO A 258 -39.33 40.12 -51.83
N PRO A 259 -38.02 40.36 -52.08
CA PRO A 259 -37.03 39.29 -52.17
C PRO A 259 -37.02 38.46 -50.87
N ALA A 260 -36.96 37.14 -51.05
CA ALA A 260 -36.78 36.18 -49.98
C ALA A 260 -35.64 36.62 -49.04
N ALA A 261 -35.92 36.63 -47.74
CA ALA A 261 -34.90 36.73 -46.72
C ALA A 261 -33.83 35.64 -46.95
N PRO A 262 -32.54 35.94 -46.75
CA PRO A 262 -31.48 34.94 -46.89
C PRO A 262 -31.76 33.78 -45.94
N ALA A 263 -31.68 32.56 -46.48
CA ALA A 263 -31.73 31.33 -45.71
C ALA A 263 -30.82 31.46 -44.49
N PRO A 264 -31.25 31.00 -43.29
CA PRO A 264 -30.32 30.85 -42.18
C PRO A 264 -29.17 30.00 -42.69
N LYS A 265 -27.95 30.53 -42.55
CA LYS A 265 -26.74 29.72 -42.69
C LYS A 265 -26.99 28.48 -41.86
N ALA A 266 -27.04 27.32 -42.52
CA ALA A 266 -26.80 26.08 -41.84
C ALA A 266 -25.44 26.28 -41.18
N GLU A 267 -25.44 26.59 -39.89
CA GLU A 267 -24.38 26.13 -39.01
C GLU A 267 -24.36 24.63 -39.23
N THR A 268 -23.48 24.19 -40.13
CA THR A 268 -22.68 23.00 -39.90
C THR A 268 -22.13 23.15 -38.49
N GLY A 269 -22.95 22.77 -37.51
CA GLY A 269 -22.44 22.16 -36.30
C GLY A 269 -21.58 21.02 -36.82
N GLU A 270 -20.28 21.25 -36.80
CA GLU A 270 -19.32 20.18 -36.57
C GLU A 270 -19.93 19.38 -35.43
N PHE A 271 -20.52 18.25 -35.78
CA PHE A 271 -20.58 17.13 -34.88
C PHE A 271 -19.13 16.91 -34.47
N GLY A 272 -18.79 17.45 -33.30
CA GLY A 272 -17.75 16.91 -32.46
C GLY A 272 -18.12 15.45 -32.24
N LEU A 273 -17.69 14.60 -33.16
CA LEU A 273 -17.31 13.25 -32.82
C LEU A 273 -16.14 13.42 -31.87
N ASP A 274 -16.46 13.69 -30.60
CA ASP A 274 -15.63 13.29 -29.49
C ASP A 274 -15.43 11.79 -29.66
N THR A 275 -14.36 11.50 -30.40
CA THR A 275 -13.73 10.20 -30.46
C THR A 275 -13.16 10.04 -29.08
N VAL A 276 -13.99 9.51 -28.19
CA VAL A 276 -13.55 8.98 -26.91
C VAL A 276 -12.65 7.80 -27.27
N ASP A 277 -11.37 8.09 -27.49
CA ASP A 277 -10.32 7.07 -27.49
C ASP A 277 -10.23 6.51 -26.08
N LEU A 278 -11.14 5.58 -25.82
CA LEU A 278 -11.06 4.50 -24.85
C LEU A 278 -9.97 3.54 -25.32
N PHE A 279 -8.71 3.97 -25.22
CA PHE A 279 -7.58 3.05 -25.14
C PHE A 279 -6.71 3.48 -23.98
N GLY A 280 -7.03 2.93 -22.81
CA GLY A 280 -6.07 2.78 -21.73
C GLY A 280 -4.96 1.86 -22.20
N GLU A 281 -3.78 2.41 -22.47
CA GLU A 281 -2.53 1.67 -22.42
C GLU A 281 -2.24 1.35 -20.94
N GLU A 282 -2.71 0.20 -20.48
CA GLU A 282 -2.02 -0.55 -19.45
C GLU A 282 -0.74 -1.15 -20.06
N GLY A 283 0.33 -0.35 -20.05
CA GLY A 283 1.69 -0.79 -20.34
C GLY A 283 2.43 -1.07 -19.03
N GLY A 284 2.27 -2.28 -18.51
CA GLY A 284 2.95 -2.76 -17.32
C GLY A 284 4.47 -2.66 -17.39
N LYS A 285 5.07 -2.32 -16.24
CA LYS A 285 6.50 -2.45 -15.97
C LYS A 285 6.95 -3.91 -16.12
N PRO A 286 8.05 -4.20 -16.83
CA PRO A 286 8.89 -5.32 -16.48
C PRO A 286 9.88 -4.85 -15.41
N GLY A 287 9.89 -5.56 -14.29
CA GLY A 287 11.00 -5.50 -13.35
C GLY A 287 12.28 -6.00 -13.99
N ASP A 288 13.39 -5.47 -13.52
CA ASP A 288 14.65 -6.18 -13.22
C ASP A 288 15.75 -5.13 -13.22
N LEU A 289 16.44 -5.01 -12.09
CA LEU A 289 17.89 -4.82 -11.98
C LEU A 289 18.26 -4.89 -10.49
N LEU A 290 18.71 -6.09 -10.12
CA LEU A 290 19.84 -6.45 -9.24
C LEU A 290 20.16 -5.53 -8.05
#